data_AF-A0A2B4RLY2-F1
#
_entry.id   AF-A0A2B4RLY2-F1
#
_cell.length_a   1.000
_cell.length_b   1.000
_cell.length_c   1.000
_cell.angle_alpha   90.00
_cell.angle_beta   90.00
_cell.angle_gamma   90.00
#
_symmetry.space_group_name_H-M   'P 1'
#
loop_
_entity.id
_entity.type
_entity.pdbx_description
1 polymer ?
#
loop_
_entity_poly.entity_id
_entity_poly.type
_entity_poly.pdbx_seq_one_letter_code
_entity_poly.pdbx_strand_id
1 'polypeptide(L)'
;MKRLEITETQRVMLKLCQLCTSFVVVKSFIHRDQERRCEALSAPDNGDITPSTCESDPRHGDTCLRTCDRGYQPVGPMDIRRENGQWSDTAGFQCRVRECQALGEVDNGQITPPICSTRPLHGQTCVYECAPGYVVNGPNSNKCDNGQWKCPFSTCKDFEDPSFGETCPSEPVNYIAEEGRITATLDLELIKPTVTDNSGEVRLSSSPQVTSPHVFPEGITTVIYEAEDPTGNKAHCYFKVSVQVLRCSVLLAPANGKFENGTCGNVYGSSCRFAYNEGYKITGSVERKCVKKSDTDEAYWKYHRHLVICIKEEKGGCWAKNVYTLLLQRINSEMWPSYNTNCFFRCNRGFEAEKGSERVTCKETGQWDGDPLQCRAITCESMKIGSVEGLEVTPRSCINSNATIPYEIQCIFTCKDGYQLKGPGLKTCTRSKILENPSCEAPVFINCPNNNEVFADRGKISTIVHWPHPTAKDNSGFEPNVILPNKQPGVEFSSGVHVIIYKAEDRKGNTAECKFKVIVSDLYASEAPKNRNRPDNKGTNGVTLSGGIPSLRTQTSSGSLQSFTSTSSDGGDSPPAVPEKSNDAFLVPGLSILSFRPL
;
A
#
# COMPACT_ATOMS: atom_id res chain seq x y z
N MET A 1 -117.28 26.21 -4.29
CA MET A 1 -118.23 26.42 -3.17
C MET A 1 -118.55 27.92 -3.08
N LYS A 2 -119.38 28.36 -2.11
CA LYS A 2 -119.82 29.75 -1.79
C LYS A 2 -118.78 30.83 -2.17
N ARG A 3 -119.10 31.91 -2.91
CA ARG A 3 -120.14 32.97 -2.77
C ARG A 3 -119.85 33.98 -1.65
N LEU A 4 -119.55 35.23 -2.06
CA LEU A 4 -119.85 36.55 -1.47
C LEU A 4 -119.25 37.59 -2.47
N GLU A 5 -119.88 38.63 -3.03
CA GLU A 5 -121.00 39.54 -2.65
C GLU A 5 -120.64 40.51 -1.50
N ILE A 6 -120.95 41.83 -1.51
CA ILE A 6 -121.49 42.79 -2.52
C ILE A 6 -121.22 44.24 -2.02
N THR A 7 -121.70 45.28 -2.72
CA THR A 7 -121.68 46.75 -2.45
C THR A 7 -120.48 47.52 -3.05
N GLU A 8 -120.60 48.51 -3.94
CA GLU A 8 -121.70 49.40 -4.44
C GLU A 8 -122.03 50.65 -3.58
N THR A 9 -121.68 51.83 -4.13
CA THR A 9 -122.49 53.06 -4.05
C THR A 9 -122.26 53.92 -5.31
N GLN A 10 -123.21 54.00 -6.26
CA GLN A 10 -124.25 55.05 -6.44
C GLN A 10 -123.85 56.19 -7.43
N ARG A 11 -124.72 56.74 -8.32
CA ARG A 11 -126.05 56.35 -8.87
C ARG A 11 -126.51 57.33 -9.99
N VAL A 12 -127.33 56.86 -10.96
CA VAL A 12 -128.56 57.53 -11.55
C VAL A 12 -128.42 58.81 -12.42
N MET A 13 -129.22 59.08 -13.48
CA MET A 13 -130.05 58.32 -14.47
C MET A 13 -130.68 59.28 -15.55
N LEU A 14 -131.18 58.71 -16.67
CA LEU A 14 -132.28 59.20 -17.56
C LEU A 14 -132.07 60.56 -18.32
N LYS A 15 -132.91 60.99 -19.29
CA LYS A 15 -133.57 60.40 -20.50
C LYS A 15 -134.48 61.49 -21.14
N LEU A 16 -134.51 61.58 -22.49
CA LEU A 16 -135.59 62.21 -23.29
C LEU A 16 -135.73 63.76 -23.09
N CYS A 17 -136.35 64.56 -23.97
CA CYS A 17 -137.43 64.31 -24.93
C CYS A 17 -137.42 65.23 -26.19
N GLN A 18 -138.42 65.02 -27.06
CA GLN A 18 -139.01 65.80 -28.17
C GLN A 18 -138.51 67.26 -28.41
N LEU A 19 -138.21 67.70 -29.64
CA LEU A 19 -139.02 67.86 -30.89
C LEU A 19 -139.92 69.12 -30.93
N CYS A 20 -140.23 69.57 -32.16
CA CYS A 20 -140.98 70.77 -32.57
C CYS A 20 -140.20 72.11 -32.48
N THR A 21 -140.30 73.06 -33.42
CA THR A 21 -141.05 73.08 -34.69
C THR A 21 -140.38 73.96 -35.76
N SER A 22 -140.70 73.70 -37.03
CA SER A 22 -140.23 74.39 -38.24
C SER A 22 -140.56 75.88 -38.32
N PHE A 23 -139.79 76.66 -39.09
CA PHE A 23 -140.34 77.51 -40.16
C PHE A 23 -139.28 77.81 -41.25
N VAL A 24 -139.73 78.18 -42.45
CA VAL A 24 -138.92 78.22 -43.69
C VAL A 24 -138.56 79.64 -44.11
N VAL A 25 -137.30 79.88 -44.49
CA VAL A 25 -136.89 80.94 -45.43
C VAL A 25 -135.84 80.38 -46.39
N VAL A 26 -136.00 80.64 -47.69
CA VAL A 26 -135.10 80.16 -48.75
C VAL A 26 -133.96 81.16 -49.00
N LYS A 27 -132.72 80.67 -49.13
CA LYS A 27 -131.67 81.31 -49.93
C LYS A 27 -130.74 80.27 -50.55
N SER A 28 -130.24 80.57 -51.74
CA SER A 28 -129.59 79.63 -52.65
C SER A 28 -128.07 79.49 -52.43
N PHE A 29 -127.57 78.28 -52.69
CA PHE A 29 -126.20 77.93 -53.11
C PHE A 29 -125.01 78.78 -52.61
N ILE A 30 -124.18 78.14 -51.80
CA ILE A 30 -122.79 77.80 -52.18
C ILE A 30 -122.43 76.50 -51.44
N HIS A 31 -121.77 75.55 -52.10
CA HIS A 31 -121.20 74.40 -51.40
C HIS A 31 -120.07 74.91 -50.50
N ARG A 32 -120.19 74.73 -49.19
CA ARG A 32 -119.06 74.88 -48.29
C ARG A 32 -118.19 73.64 -48.46
N ASP A 33 -117.14 73.76 -49.25
CA ASP A 33 -116.28 72.63 -49.57
C ASP A 33 -115.69 72.07 -48.26
N GLN A 34 -115.90 70.77 -48.03
CA GLN A 34 -115.48 70.12 -46.81
C GLN A 34 -114.03 69.69 -47.00
N GLU A 35 -113.14 70.69 -46.85
CA GLU A 35 -111.68 70.60 -46.96
C GLU A 35 -111.19 69.24 -46.48
N ARG A 36 -110.85 68.36 -47.44
CA ARG A 36 -110.57 66.94 -47.18
C ARG A 36 -109.20 66.81 -46.53
N ARG A 37 -109.11 67.15 -45.24
CA ARG A 37 -107.91 66.93 -44.44
C ARG A 37 -107.58 65.45 -44.43
N CYS A 38 -106.30 65.18 -44.52
CA CYS A 38 -105.79 63.91 -44.98
C CYS A 38 -105.17 63.13 -43.82
N GLU A 39 -105.21 61.80 -43.92
CA GLU A 39 -104.47 60.94 -42.99
C GLU A 39 -102.97 61.12 -43.27
N ALA A 40 -102.31 61.81 -42.34
CA ALA A 40 -100.87 62.01 -42.31
C ALA A 40 -100.14 60.67 -42.13
N LEU A 41 -98.95 60.57 -42.71
CA LEU A 41 -98.05 59.46 -42.43
C LEU A 41 -97.21 59.78 -41.20
N SER A 42 -97.10 58.85 -40.25
CA SER A 42 -96.04 58.90 -39.26
C SER A 42 -94.71 58.50 -39.89
N ALA A 43 -93.60 59.09 -39.43
CA ALA A 43 -92.28 58.51 -39.64
C ALA A 43 -92.26 57.00 -39.28
N PRO A 44 -91.52 56.16 -40.04
CA PRO A 44 -91.37 54.75 -39.72
C PRO A 44 -90.47 54.54 -38.50
N ASP A 45 -90.72 53.50 -37.70
CA ASP A 45 -89.88 53.18 -36.53
C ASP A 45 -88.40 53.02 -36.93
N ASN A 46 -87.52 53.86 -36.37
CA ASN A 46 -86.08 53.93 -36.71
C ASN A 46 -85.81 54.42 -38.15
N GLY A 47 -86.55 55.45 -38.57
CA GLY A 47 -86.38 56.13 -39.85
C GLY A 47 -87.11 57.47 -39.89
N ASP A 48 -87.06 58.11 -41.06
CA ASP A 48 -87.56 59.47 -41.29
C ASP A 48 -88.38 59.53 -42.59
N ILE A 49 -89.30 60.48 -42.70
CA ILE A 49 -90.16 60.69 -43.87
C ILE A 49 -90.05 62.11 -44.41
N THR A 50 -89.61 62.21 -45.66
CA THR A 50 -89.30 63.50 -46.30
C THR A 50 -90.18 63.75 -47.53
N PRO A 51 -90.63 65.00 -47.78
CA PRO A 51 -90.56 66.17 -46.89
C PRO A 51 -91.56 66.11 -45.71
N SER A 52 -91.32 66.89 -44.65
CA SER A 52 -92.14 66.91 -43.42
C SER A 52 -93.61 67.38 -43.60
N THR A 53 -93.99 67.84 -44.79
CA THR A 53 -95.41 68.03 -45.15
C THR A 53 -96.18 66.70 -45.14
N CYS A 54 -95.50 65.56 -45.33
CA CYS A 54 -96.07 64.22 -45.27
C CYS A 54 -96.63 63.84 -43.88
N GLU A 55 -96.06 64.41 -42.81
CA GLU A 55 -96.52 64.20 -41.42
C GLU A 55 -97.58 65.21 -40.97
N SER A 56 -97.75 66.32 -41.69
CA SER A 56 -98.49 67.50 -41.19
C SER A 56 -99.72 67.86 -42.01
N ASP A 57 -99.64 67.87 -43.35
CA ASP A 57 -100.79 68.07 -44.25
C ASP A 57 -100.50 67.55 -45.68
N PRO A 58 -100.53 66.23 -45.93
CA PRO A 58 -100.18 65.65 -47.23
C PRO A 58 -101.30 65.86 -48.27
N ARG A 59 -100.94 66.43 -49.42
CA ARG A 59 -101.87 66.74 -50.51
C ARG A 59 -101.97 65.59 -51.52
N HIS A 60 -102.99 65.64 -52.38
CA HIS A 60 -103.13 64.68 -53.47
C HIS A 60 -102.03 64.89 -54.53
N GLY A 61 -101.37 63.79 -54.94
CA GLY A 61 -100.27 63.80 -55.90
C GLY A 61 -98.89 63.91 -55.26
N ASP A 62 -98.79 64.27 -53.97
CA ASP A 62 -97.55 64.29 -53.21
C ASP A 62 -96.90 62.89 -53.17
N THR A 63 -95.58 62.85 -53.31
CA THR A 63 -94.73 61.66 -53.13
C THR A 63 -93.86 61.87 -51.90
N CYS A 64 -93.92 60.94 -50.96
CA CYS A 64 -93.15 60.94 -49.72
C CYS A 64 -92.04 59.88 -49.82
N LEU A 65 -90.83 60.23 -49.41
CA LEU A 65 -89.68 59.32 -49.36
C LEU A 65 -89.44 58.87 -47.91
N ARG A 66 -89.60 57.57 -47.67
CA ARG A 66 -89.30 56.92 -46.39
C ARG A 66 -87.85 56.45 -46.38
N THR A 67 -87.08 56.90 -45.41
CA THR A 67 -85.67 56.52 -45.20
C THR A 67 -85.51 55.83 -43.85
N CYS A 68 -84.35 55.19 -43.62
CA CYS A 68 -84.05 54.48 -42.38
C CYS A 68 -82.80 55.05 -41.71
N ASP A 69 -82.78 55.02 -40.39
CA ASP A 69 -81.64 55.46 -39.59
C ASP A 69 -80.37 54.66 -39.88
N ARG A 70 -79.21 55.24 -39.53
CA ARG A 70 -77.92 54.53 -39.58
C ARG A 70 -78.04 53.23 -38.78
N GLY A 71 -77.63 52.12 -39.39
CA GLY A 71 -77.75 50.80 -38.77
C GLY A 71 -79.07 50.09 -39.01
N TYR A 72 -79.98 50.67 -39.78
CA TYR A 72 -81.21 50.03 -40.23
C TYR A 72 -81.19 49.89 -41.77
N GLN A 73 -82.06 49.03 -42.29
CA GLN A 73 -82.23 48.79 -43.72
C GLN A 73 -83.71 48.76 -44.11
N PRO A 74 -84.05 49.31 -45.29
CA PRO A 74 -85.43 49.38 -45.77
C PRO A 74 -85.96 47.97 -46.09
N VAL A 75 -87.21 47.72 -45.73
CA VAL A 75 -87.99 46.56 -46.17
C VAL A 75 -89.32 47.09 -46.70
N GLY A 76 -89.56 46.91 -48.00
CA GLY A 76 -90.63 47.58 -48.76
C GLY A 76 -90.11 48.74 -49.62
N PRO A 77 -90.94 49.34 -50.49
CA PRO A 77 -90.55 50.48 -51.33
C PRO A 77 -90.34 51.74 -50.48
N MET A 78 -89.29 52.52 -50.76
CA MET A 78 -89.00 53.75 -50.02
C MET A 78 -90.03 54.84 -50.32
N ASP A 79 -90.35 55.02 -51.59
CA ASP A 79 -91.33 55.97 -52.07
C ASP A 79 -92.76 55.49 -51.84
N ILE A 80 -93.65 56.44 -51.54
CA ILE A 80 -95.09 56.22 -51.47
C ILE A 80 -95.83 57.47 -51.95
N ARG A 81 -96.89 57.31 -52.73
CA ARG A 81 -97.58 58.41 -53.43
C ARG A 81 -99.05 58.48 -53.07
N ARG A 82 -99.62 59.69 -53.05
CA ARG A 82 -101.00 59.94 -52.63
C ARG A 82 -101.99 59.97 -53.79
N GLU A 83 -102.74 58.90 -54.01
CA GLU A 83 -103.68 58.77 -55.13
C GLU A 83 -105.12 58.51 -54.68
N ASN A 84 -106.07 59.27 -55.24
CA ASN A 84 -107.52 59.19 -54.96
C ASN A 84 -107.95 59.24 -53.48
N GLY A 85 -107.08 59.76 -52.61
CA GLY A 85 -107.29 59.91 -51.16
C GLY A 85 -106.58 58.86 -50.32
N GLN A 86 -106.20 57.72 -50.91
CA GLN A 86 -105.40 56.66 -50.28
C GLN A 86 -103.91 56.84 -50.62
N TRP A 87 -103.07 55.99 -50.02
CA TRP A 87 -101.65 55.88 -50.35
C TRP A 87 -101.42 54.69 -51.30
N SER A 88 -100.45 54.83 -52.21
CA SER A 88 -100.25 53.92 -53.36
C SER A 88 -99.80 52.50 -53.00
N ASP A 89 -99.31 52.30 -51.79
CA ASP A 89 -98.90 51.00 -51.26
C ASP A 89 -99.43 50.83 -49.82
N THR A 90 -100.02 49.68 -49.55
CA THR A 90 -100.50 49.27 -48.21
C THR A 90 -99.62 48.19 -47.57
N ALA A 91 -98.57 47.73 -48.26
CA ALA A 91 -97.50 46.98 -47.62
C ALA A 91 -96.73 47.90 -46.65
N GLY A 92 -96.70 47.51 -45.38
CA GLY A 92 -96.02 48.30 -44.34
C GLY A 92 -94.51 48.33 -44.56
N PHE A 93 -93.99 49.48 -45.01
CA PHE A 93 -92.56 49.75 -45.01
C PHE A 93 -92.00 49.70 -43.59
N GLN A 94 -90.88 49.00 -43.41
CA GLN A 94 -90.24 48.81 -42.11
C GLN A 94 -88.74 49.03 -42.22
N CYS A 95 -88.18 49.80 -41.29
CA CYS A 95 -86.74 49.90 -41.10
C CYS A 95 -86.30 48.74 -40.19
N ARG A 96 -85.81 47.65 -40.80
CA ARG A 96 -85.28 46.51 -40.06
C ARG A 96 -83.85 46.81 -39.62
N VAL A 97 -83.52 46.58 -38.36
CA VAL A 97 -82.14 46.72 -37.86
C VAL A 97 -81.18 45.83 -38.67
N ARG A 98 -79.98 46.33 -38.96
CA ARG A 98 -78.92 45.57 -39.63
C ARG A 98 -78.28 44.60 -38.65
N GLU A 99 -78.00 43.43 -39.15
CA GLU A 99 -77.40 42.32 -38.40
C GLU A 99 -75.92 42.21 -38.82
N CYS A 100 -75.02 42.06 -37.86
CA CYS A 100 -73.63 41.73 -38.11
C CYS A 100 -73.48 40.21 -38.28
N GLN A 101 -72.38 39.76 -38.90
CA GLN A 101 -72.00 38.35 -38.91
C GLN A 101 -71.94 37.83 -37.47
N ALA A 102 -72.70 36.76 -37.18
CA ALA A 102 -72.66 36.07 -35.90
C ALA A 102 -71.24 35.61 -35.58
N LEU A 103 -70.82 35.80 -34.34
CA LEU A 103 -69.49 35.40 -33.88
C LEU A 103 -69.49 33.88 -33.62
N GLY A 104 -68.44 33.21 -34.09
CA GLY A 104 -68.25 31.78 -33.83
C GLY A 104 -67.99 31.50 -32.34
N GLU A 105 -67.96 30.21 -32.01
CA GLU A 105 -67.41 29.75 -30.73
C GLU A 105 -65.91 30.11 -30.66
N VAL A 106 -65.40 30.35 -29.45
CA VAL A 106 -64.00 30.74 -29.21
C VAL A 106 -63.37 29.67 -28.36
N ASP A 107 -62.29 29.06 -28.86
CA ASP A 107 -61.57 28.03 -28.11
C ASP A 107 -61.13 28.59 -26.74
N ASN A 108 -61.51 27.87 -25.68
CA ASN A 108 -61.27 28.26 -24.28
C ASN A 108 -61.81 29.65 -23.89
N GLY A 109 -62.94 30.07 -24.47
CA GLY A 109 -63.66 31.27 -24.09
C GLY A 109 -65.17 31.24 -24.38
N GLN A 110 -65.84 32.33 -24.00
CA GLN A 110 -67.26 32.57 -24.25
C GLN A 110 -67.50 34.01 -24.73
N ILE A 111 -68.62 34.24 -25.41
CA ILE A 111 -69.01 35.56 -25.91
C ILE A 111 -70.33 35.98 -25.26
N THR A 112 -70.27 37.09 -24.53
CA THR A 112 -71.41 37.64 -23.78
C THR A 112 -71.91 38.94 -24.45
N PRO A 113 -73.22 39.15 -24.66
CA PRO A 113 -74.35 38.23 -24.42
C PRO A 113 -74.67 37.28 -25.60
N PRO A 114 -75.43 36.18 -25.39
CA PRO A 114 -75.64 35.10 -26.39
C PRO A 114 -76.24 35.49 -27.75
N ILE A 115 -76.84 36.68 -27.88
CA ILE A 115 -77.26 37.21 -29.19
C ILE A 115 -76.07 37.41 -30.15
N CYS A 116 -74.85 37.60 -29.61
CA CYS A 116 -73.62 37.76 -30.37
C CYS A 116 -73.23 36.54 -31.21
N SER A 117 -73.52 35.33 -30.72
CA SER A 117 -73.22 34.07 -31.41
C SER A 117 -74.36 33.57 -32.31
N THR A 118 -75.45 34.33 -32.42
CA THR A 118 -76.64 33.92 -33.18
C THR A 118 -77.09 34.98 -34.18
N ARG A 119 -77.30 36.23 -33.76
CA ARG A 119 -77.81 37.32 -34.61
C ARG A 119 -77.54 38.72 -34.01
N PRO A 120 -76.26 39.16 -33.92
CA PRO A 120 -75.92 40.46 -33.33
C PRO A 120 -76.48 41.63 -34.14
N LEU A 121 -77.18 42.54 -33.45
CA LEU A 121 -77.87 43.68 -34.06
C LEU A 121 -77.00 44.95 -34.03
N HIS A 122 -77.31 45.95 -34.87
CA HIS A 122 -76.64 47.25 -34.77
C HIS A 122 -76.72 47.83 -33.35
N GLY A 123 -75.61 48.39 -32.87
CA GLY A 123 -75.49 48.95 -31.53
C GLY A 123 -75.11 47.91 -30.47
N GLN A 124 -75.24 46.61 -30.75
CA GLN A 124 -74.81 45.54 -29.85
C GLN A 124 -73.30 45.58 -29.62
N THR A 125 -72.89 45.60 -28.36
CA THR A 125 -71.53 45.28 -27.93
C THR A 125 -71.49 43.81 -27.50
N CYS A 126 -70.42 43.12 -27.87
CA CYS A 126 -70.10 41.74 -27.50
C CYS A 126 -68.76 41.75 -26.75
N VAL A 127 -68.69 41.04 -25.63
CA VAL A 127 -67.51 40.95 -24.76
C VAL A 127 -66.94 39.55 -24.88
N TYR A 128 -65.62 39.44 -24.95
CA TYR A 128 -64.89 38.18 -24.92
C TYR A 128 -64.45 37.89 -23.47
N GLU A 129 -64.80 36.71 -22.97
CA GLU A 129 -64.41 36.22 -21.64
C GLU A 129 -63.71 34.87 -21.81
N CYS A 130 -62.46 34.77 -21.36
CA CYS A 130 -61.70 33.52 -21.48
C CYS A 130 -61.84 32.63 -20.23
N ALA A 131 -61.58 31.34 -20.40
CA ALA A 131 -61.50 30.37 -19.30
C ALA A 131 -60.35 30.70 -18.33
N PRO A 132 -60.36 30.16 -17.09
CA PRO A 132 -59.18 30.21 -16.21
C PRO A 132 -57.94 29.66 -16.91
N GLY A 133 -56.79 30.31 -16.71
CA GLY A 133 -55.53 30.06 -17.43
C GLY A 133 -55.37 30.86 -18.73
N TYR A 134 -56.45 31.45 -19.27
CA TYR A 134 -56.42 32.13 -20.56
C TYR A 134 -56.62 33.65 -20.44
N VAL A 135 -55.98 34.39 -21.36
CA VAL A 135 -56.11 35.85 -21.52
C VAL A 135 -56.60 36.20 -22.93
N VAL A 136 -57.39 37.27 -23.05
CA VAL A 136 -57.89 37.74 -24.36
C VAL A 136 -56.74 38.33 -25.17
N ASN A 137 -56.39 37.67 -26.27
CA ASN A 137 -55.46 38.15 -27.28
C ASN A 137 -56.22 38.97 -28.34
N GLY A 138 -56.36 40.27 -28.07
CA GLY A 138 -57.09 41.21 -28.92
C GLY A 138 -57.90 42.24 -28.12
N PRO A 139 -58.82 42.97 -28.76
CA PRO A 139 -59.77 43.83 -28.04
C PRO A 139 -60.69 42.99 -27.13
N ASN A 140 -60.89 43.42 -25.88
CA ASN A 140 -61.77 42.74 -24.93
C ASN A 140 -63.26 42.74 -25.32
N SER A 141 -63.64 43.56 -26.29
CA SER A 141 -65.01 43.69 -26.79
C SER A 141 -65.04 44.19 -28.23
N ASN A 142 -66.11 43.84 -28.96
CA ASN A 142 -66.37 44.29 -30.31
C ASN A 142 -67.79 44.84 -30.42
N LYS A 143 -68.03 45.82 -31.31
CA LYS A 143 -69.33 46.48 -31.46
C LYS A 143 -69.81 46.46 -32.90
N CYS A 144 -71.09 46.11 -33.09
CA CYS A 144 -71.74 46.06 -34.39
C CYS A 144 -72.17 47.47 -34.84
N ASP A 145 -71.54 48.00 -35.90
CA ASP A 145 -71.86 49.29 -36.52
C ASP A 145 -72.28 49.09 -37.97
N ASN A 146 -73.52 49.46 -38.30
CA ASN A 146 -74.10 49.38 -39.64
C ASN A 146 -73.99 48.00 -40.35
N GLY A 147 -73.95 46.89 -39.60
CA GLY A 147 -73.78 45.53 -40.13
C GLY A 147 -72.33 45.06 -40.25
N GLN A 148 -71.36 45.83 -39.76
CA GLN A 148 -69.94 45.45 -39.69
C GLN A 148 -69.38 45.56 -38.26
N TRP A 149 -68.34 44.77 -37.98
CA TRP A 149 -67.62 44.81 -36.70
C TRP A 149 -66.59 45.95 -36.70
N LYS A 150 -66.47 46.68 -35.59
CA LYS A 150 -65.52 47.81 -35.46
C LYS A 150 -64.07 47.38 -35.31
N CYS A 151 -63.82 46.19 -34.78
CA CYS A 151 -62.48 45.70 -34.47
C CYS A 151 -62.28 44.29 -35.05
N PRO A 152 -61.02 43.81 -35.16
CA PRO A 152 -60.74 42.40 -35.41
C PRO A 152 -61.40 41.49 -34.36
N PHE A 153 -61.55 40.21 -34.69
CA PHE A 153 -61.94 39.20 -33.71
C PHE A 153 -60.76 38.92 -32.76
N SER A 154 -61.09 38.55 -31.52
CA SER A 154 -60.12 38.19 -30.49
C SER A 154 -60.13 36.68 -30.25
N THR A 155 -58.98 36.12 -29.87
CA THR A 155 -58.88 34.73 -29.41
C THR A 155 -58.51 34.71 -27.92
N CYS A 156 -58.70 33.56 -27.28
CA CYS A 156 -58.08 33.31 -25.98
C CYS A 156 -56.69 32.70 -26.21
N LYS A 157 -55.67 33.23 -25.53
CA LYS A 157 -54.32 32.65 -25.50
C LYS A 157 -54.02 32.21 -24.07
N ASP A 158 -53.46 31.03 -23.89
CA ASP A 158 -52.98 30.58 -22.59
C ASP A 158 -51.75 31.40 -22.12
N PHE A 159 -51.58 31.51 -20.81
CA PHE A 159 -50.42 32.11 -20.14
C PHE A 159 -49.83 31.25 -19.00
N GLU A 160 -50.37 30.06 -18.73
CA GLU A 160 -49.85 29.17 -17.69
C GLU A 160 -48.69 28.32 -18.21
N ASP A 161 -47.70 28.01 -17.35
CA ASP A 161 -46.60 27.11 -17.74
C ASP A 161 -46.99 25.64 -17.50
N PRO A 162 -46.66 24.70 -18.42
CA PRO A 162 -46.98 23.28 -18.28
C PRO A 162 -46.50 22.66 -16.95
N SER A 163 -47.35 21.87 -16.31
CA SER A 163 -47.04 21.29 -15.00
C SER A 163 -46.59 19.83 -15.08
N PHE A 164 -45.46 19.53 -14.45
CA PHE A 164 -45.00 18.16 -14.19
C PHE A 164 -45.61 17.52 -12.93
N GLY A 165 -46.30 18.33 -12.11
CA GLY A 165 -46.86 17.90 -10.82
C GLY A 165 -45.84 17.21 -9.90
N GLU A 166 -46.32 16.21 -9.15
CA GLU A 166 -45.48 15.36 -8.29
C GLU A 166 -44.69 14.30 -9.07
N THR A 167 -44.81 14.23 -10.41
CA THR A 167 -44.16 13.18 -11.22
C THR A 167 -42.73 13.50 -11.62
N CYS A 168 -42.24 14.70 -11.32
CA CYS A 168 -40.83 15.03 -11.47
C CYS A 168 -40.00 14.40 -10.31
N PRO A 169 -39.02 13.50 -10.59
CA PRO A 169 -38.28 12.82 -9.52
C PRO A 169 -37.40 13.77 -8.70
N SER A 170 -37.71 13.95 -7.42
CA SER A 170 -36.97 14.81 -6.49
C SER A 170 -35.68 14.14 -5.95
N GLU A 171 -35.75 12.85 -5.65
CA GLU A 171 -34.64 12.04 -5.13
C GLU A 171 -33.74 11.50 -6.27
N PRO A 172 -32.42 11.32 -6.03
CA PRO A 172 -31.52 10.77 -7.04
C PRO A 172 -31.79 9.27 -7.26
N VAL A 173 -31.94 8.88 -8.52
CA VAL A 173 -32.17 7.48 -8.89
C VAL A 173 -30.83 6.76 -8.95
N ASN A 174 -30.56 5.91 -7.95
CA ASN A 174 -29.28 5.24 -7.76
C ASN A 174 -29.30 3.84 -8.40
N TYR A 175 -28.32 3.57 -9.28
CA TYR A 175 -28.12 2.29 -9.93
C TYR A 175 -26.70 1.78 -9.74
N ILE A 176 -26.57 0.46 -9.66
CA ILE A 176 -25.30 -0.24 -9.59
C ILE A 176 -25.04 -0.86 -10.97
N ALA A 177 -23.86 -0.62 -11.53
CA ALA A 177 -23.50 -1.18 -12.82
C ALA A 177 -23.46 -2.72 -12.81
N GLU A 178 -23.86 -3.32 -13.92
CA GLU A 178 -23.92 -4.78 -14.10
C GLU A 178 -22.53 -5.44 -14.05
N GLU A 179 -22.49 -6.76 -13.89
CA GLU A 179 -21.23 -7.50 -13.85
C GLU A 179 -20.41 -7.29 -15.14
N GLY A 180 -19.19 -6.78 -14.98
CA GLY A 180 -18.26 -6.47 -16.07
C GLY A 180 -18.50 -5.13 -16.77
N ARG A 181 -19.46 -4.30 -16.34
CA ARG A 181 -19.77 -3.00 -16.97
C ARG A 181 -19.34 -1.80 -16.13
N ILE A 182 -19.06 -0.69 -16.82
CA ILE A 182 -18.81 0.64 -16.24
C ILE A 182 -19.96 1.63 -16.50
N THR A 183 -21.10 1.09 -16.92
CA THR A 183 -22.32 1.80 -17.29
C THR A 183 -23.52 1.05 -16.73
N ALA A 184 -24.65 1.73 -16.57
CA ALA A 184 -25.94 1.11 -16.26
C ALA A 184 -26.92 1.36 -17.41
N THR A 185 -27.60 0.31 -17.86
CA THR A 185 -28.73 0.43 -18.79
C THR A 185 -30.00 0.65 -17.97
N LEU A 186 -30.75 1.70 -18.27
CA LEU A 186 -31.94 2.10 -17.54
C LEU A 186 -33.14 2.19 -18.49
N ASP A 187 -34.22 1.50 -18.14
CA ASP A 187 -35.54 1.77 -18.70
C ASP A 187 -36.07 3.08 -18.11
N LEU A 188 -36.24 4.08 -18.97
CA LEU A 188 -36.74 5.39 -18.60
C LEU A 188 -38.28 5.48 -18.62
N GLU A 189 -39.00 4.48 -19.13
CA GLU A 189 -40.48 4.53 -19.13
C GLU A 189 -41.06 4.51 -17.71
N LEU A 190 -40.34 3.90 -16.76
CA LEU A 190 -40.70 3.84 -15.34
C LEU A 190 -40.45 5.16 -14.56
N ILE A 191 -39.64 6.08 -15.11
CA ILE A 191 -39.27 7.35 -14.43
C ILE A 191 -39.42 8.59 -15.32
N LYS A 192 -40.00 8.45 -16.51
CA LYS A 192 -40.32 9.57 -17.40
C LYS A 192 -41.41 10.42 -16.72
N PRO A 193 -41.16 11.70 -16.41
CA PRO A 193 -42.17 12.53 -15.79
C PRO A 193 -43.33 12.75 -16.77
N THR A 194 -44.56 12.77 -16.26
CA THR A 194 -45.73 13.16 -17.05
C THR A 194 -45.87 14.67 -17.03
N VAL A 195 -46.41 15.25 -18.09
CA VAL A 195 -46.75 16.67 -18.13
C VAL A 195 -48.24 16.83 -18.40
N THR A 196 -48.85 17.81 -17.74
CA THR A 196 -50.25 18.22 -17.90
C THR A 196 -50.31 19.72 -18.06
N ASP A 197 -51.15 20.18 -18.99
CA ASP A 197 -51.31 21.59 -19.30
C ASP A 197 -52.79 21.89 -19.65
N ASN A 198 -53.18 23.17 -19.60
CA ASN A 198 -54.54 23.59 -19.91
C ASN A 198 -54.80 23.76 -21.43
N SER A 199 -53.76 23.82 -22.28
CA SER A 199 -53.84 24.29 -23.66
C SER A 199 -53.67 23.22 -24.76
N GLY A 200 -53.34 21.98 -24.40
CA GLY A 200 -53.47 20.84 -25.29
C GLY A 200 -52.37 19.79 -25.12
N GLU A 201 -51.88 19.24 -26.24
CA GLU A 201 -50.79 18.28 -26.25
C GLU A 201 -49.43 19.00 -26.16
N VAL A 202 -48.70 18.73 -25.08
CA VAL A 202 -47.44 19.39 -24.74
C VAL A 202 -46.26 18.65 -25.38
N ARG A 203 -45.36 19.40 -26.01
CA ARG A 203 -44.13 18.87 -26.60
C ARG A 203 -43.08 18.64 -25.51
N LEU A 204 -42.69 17.38 -25.31
CA LEU A 204 -41.64 16.99 -24.38
C LEU A 204 -40.29 16.79 -25.09
N SER A 205 -39.20 17.27 -24.48
CA SER A 205 -37.82 17.03 -24.92
C SER A 205 -36.87 16.80 -23.73
N SER A 206 -35.66 16.26 -23.98
CA SER A 206 -34.68 15.96 -22.92
C SER A 206 -33.26 16.44 -23.24
N SER A 207 -32.53 16.84 -22.19
CA SER A 207 -31.12 17.24 -22.22
C SER A 207 -30.35 16.56 -21.07
N PRO A 208 -29.35 15.70 -21.35
CA PRO A 208 -29.00 15.18 -22.67
C PRO A 208 -30.17 14.43 -23.32
N GLN A 209 -30.10 14.22 -24.64
CA GLN A 209 -31.11 13.46 -25.37
C GLN A 209 -31.11 11.99 -24.90
N VAL A 210 -32.11 11.64 -24.09
CA VAL A 210 -32.28 10.30 -23.53
C VAL A 210 -33.55 9.63 -24.08
N THR A 211 -33.43 8.36 -24.43
CA THR A 211 -34.46 7.49 -25.01
C THR A 211 -34.49 6.18 -24.24
N SER A 212 -35.66 5.61 -23.94
CA SER A 212 -35.68 4.29 -23.28
C SER A 212 -35.35 3.17 -24.28
N PRO A 213 -34.55 2.15 -23.90
CA PRO A 213 -33.65 2.13 -22.74
C PRO A 213 -32.37 2.94 -23.00
N HIS A 214 -31.88 3.67 -21.99
CA HIS A 214 -30.69 4.52 -22.10
C HIS A 214 -29.49 3.93 -21.35
N VAL A 215 -28.26 4.21 -21.81
CA VAL A 215 -27.02 3.73 -21.17
C VAL A 215 -26.31 4.90 -20.50
N PHE A 216 -26.39 4.96 -19.18
CA PHE A 216 -25.75 6.01 -18.39
C PHE A 216 -24.30 5.66 -18.02
N PRO A 217 -23.35 6.60 -18.13
CA PRO A 217 -21.97 6.43 -17.67
C PRO A 217 -21.89 6.46 -16.14
N GLU A 218 -20.77 5.98 -15.60
CA GLU A 218 -20.43 6.12 -14.18
C GLU A 218 -20.49 7.57 -13.69
N GLY A 219 -20.95 7.74 -12.44
CA GLY A 219 -21.07 9.04 -11.78
C GLY A 219 -22.48 9.59 -11.81
N ILE A 220 -22.62 10.91 -11.75
CA ILE A 220 -23.92 11.60 -11.68
C ILE A 220 -24.22 12.23 -13.04
N THR A 221 -25.23 11.71 -13.73
CA THR A 221 -25.84 12.36 -14.90
C THR A 221 -27.06 13.15 -14.44
N THR A 222 -27.13 14.44 -14.76
CA THR A 222 -28.37 15.21 -14.58
C THR A 222 -29.17 15.13 -15.88
N VAL A 223 -30.43 14.70 -15.78
CA VAL A 223 -31.38 14.67 -16.90
C VAL A 223 -32.36 15.81 -16.69
N ILE A 224 -32.50 16.66 -17.70
CA ILE A 224 -33.45 17.78 -17.72
C ILE A 224 -34.50 17.47 -18.79
N TYR A 225 -35.76 17.43 -18.42
CA TYR A 225 -36.89 17.44 -19.35
C TYR A 225 -37.40 18.88 -19.50
N GLU A 226 -37.53 19.34 -20.74
CA GLU A 226 -38.22 20.58 -21.09
C GLU A 226 -39.57 20.26 -21.71
N ALA A 227 -40.61 20.90 -21.19
CA ALA A 227 -41.96 20.89 -21.72
C ALA A 227 -42.24 22.25 -22.40
N GLU A 228 -42.84 22.22 -23.59
CA GLU A 228 -43.28 23.39 -24.36
C GLU A 228 -44.71 23.15 -24.83
N ASP A 229 -45.63 24.04 -24.49
CA ASP A 229 -47.04 23.97 -24.88
C ASP A 229 -47.23 24.42 -26.36
N PRO A 230 -48.46 24.36 -26.91
CA PRO A 230 -48.79 24.96 -28.21
C PRO A 230 -48.59 26.48 -28.33
N THR A 231 -48.45 27.22 -27.22
CA THR A 231 -48.47 28.69 -27.20
C THR A 231 -47.15 29.38 -26.83
N GLY A 232 -46.10 28.62 -26.49
CA GLY A 232 -44.71 29.05 -26.25
C GLY A 232 -44.28 29.13 -24.77
N ASN A 233 -45.15 28.77 -23.84
CA ASN A 233 -44.92 28.69 -22.40
C ASN A 233 -44.08 27.42 -22.08
N LYS A 234 -43.24 27.46 -21.04
CA LYS A 234 -42.14 26.48 -20.89
C LYS A 234 -41.84 26.13 -19.44
N ALA A 235 -41.76 24.84 -19.16
CA ALA A 235 -41.41 24.30 -17.85
C ALA A 235 -40.27 23.29 -17.91
N HIS A 236 -39.54 23.16 -16.79
CA HIS A 236 -38.41 22.26 -16.65
C HIS A 236 -38.55 21.33 -15.44
N CYS A 237 -38.41 20.03 -15.68
CA CYS A 237 -38.17 19.03 -14.64
C CYS A 237 -36.72 18.56 -14.73
N TYR A 238 -36.00 18.44 -13.62
CA TYR A 238 -34.66 17.85 -13.62
C TYR A 238 -34.47 16.86 -12.48
N PHE A 239 -33.78 15.76 -12.78
CA PHE A 239 -33.42 14.74 -11.79
C PHE A 239 -32.00 14.22 -12.02
N LYS A 240 -31.48 13.46 -11.05
CA LYS A 240 -30.12 12.92 -11.08
C LYS A 240 -30.15 11.40 -11.17
N VAL A 241 -29.52 10.84 -12.20
CA VAL A 241 -29.20 9.42 -12.30
C VAL A 241 -27.79 9.24 -11.77
N SER A 242 -27.62 8.35 -10.78
CA SER A 242 -26.36 8.09 -10.09
C SER A 242 -25.94 6.65 -10.37
N VAL A 243 -24.86 6.45 -11.13
CA VAL A 243 -24.36 5.13 -11.52
C VAL A 243 -23.09 4.82 -10.74
N GLN A 244 -23.20 3.87 -9.80
CA GLN A 244 -22.09 3.36 -8.99
C GLN A 244 -21.49 2.11 -9.64
N VAL A 245 -20.21 2.17 -10.03
CA VAL A 245 -19.46 1.02 -10.54
C VAL A 245 -18.63 0.40 -9.41
N LEU A 246 -19.07 -0.77 -8.93
CA LEU A 246 -18.37 -1.47 -7.86
C LEU A 246 -16.98 -1.92 -8.32
N ARG A 247 -15.97 -1.72 -7.47
CA ARG A 247 -14.58 -2.10 -7.74
C ARG A 247 -13.95 -2.80 -6.55
N CYS A 248 -13.14 -3.80 -6.87
CA CYS A 248 -12.19 -4.38 -5.94
C CYS A 248 -10.94 -3.47 -5.81
N SER A 249 -10.13 -3.72 -4.78
CA SER A 249 -8.78 -3.15 -4.69
C SER A 249 -7.95 -3.46 -5.96
N VAL A 250 -7.05 -2.56 -6.35
CA VAL A 250 -6.18 -2.80 -7.52
C VAL A 250 -5.26 -3.99 -7.24
N LEU A 251 -5.27 -5.01 -8.12
CA LEU A 251 -4.28 -6.09 -8.04
C LEU A 251 -2.96 -5.63 -8.65
N LEU A 252 -1.89 -5.87 -7.92
CA LEU A 252 -0.53 -5.83 -8.44
C LEU A 252 -0.15 -7.22 -8.97
N ALA A 253 0.72 -7.28 -9.97
CA ALA A 253 1.32 -8.54 -10.39
C ALA A 253 2.23 -9.08 -9.25
N PRO A 254 2.28 -10.41 -9.03
CA PRO A 254 3.18 -11.00 -8.05
C PRO A 254 4.65 -10.79 -8.47
N ALA A 255 5.56 -10.74 -7.50
CA ALA A 255 6.99 -10.65 -7.78
C ALA A 255 7.44 -11.80 -8.70
N ASN A 256 8.17 -11.48 -9.78
CA ASN A 256 8.57 -12.40 -10.86
C ASN A 256 7.41 -13.03 -11.66
N GLY A 257 6.24 -12.40 -11.64
CA GLY A 257 5.11 -12.72 -12.53
C GLY A 257 4.54 -11.49 -13.24
N LYS A 258 3.46 -11.72 -13.96
CA LYS A 258 2.71 -10.76 -14.79
C LYS A 258 1.24 -11.19 -14.85
N PHE A 259 0.34 -10.32 -15.34
CA PHE A 259 -0.97 -10.78 -15.77
C PHE A 259 -0.88 -11.42 -17.15
N GLU A 260 -1.64 -12.48 -17.38
CA GLU A 260 -1.63 -13.23 -18.65
C GLU A 260 -2.03 -12.33 -19.83
N ASN A 261 -3.06 -11.50 -19.63
CA ASN A 261 -3.58 -10.53 -20.61
C ASN A 261 -3.04 -9.09 -20.39
N GLY A 262 -1.83 -8.95 -19.85
CA GLY A 262 -1.15 -7.65 -19.69
C GLY A 262 -1.57 -6.86 -18.46
N THR A 263 -2.78 -6.29 -18.44
CA THR A 263 -3.32 -5.52 -17.31
C THR A 263 -4.54 -6.20 -16.69
N CYS A 264 -4.75 -5.97 -15.39
CA CYS A 264 -5.92 -6.49 -14.65
C CYS A 264 -6.90 -5.35 -14.35
N GLY A 265 -8.11 -5.44 -14.90
CA GLY A 265 -9.23 -4.59 -14.49
C GLY A 265 -9.70 -4.94 -13.08
N ASN A 266 -10.17 -3.95 -12.32
CA ASN A 266 -10.67 -4.13 -10.95
C ASN A 266 -12.18 -3.90 -10.80
N VAL A 267 -12.91 -3.71 -11.90
CA VAL A 267 -14.38 -3.61 -11.93
C VAL A 267 -15.01 -4.94 -11.50
N TYR A 268 -16.13 -4.90 -10.79
CA TYR A 268 -16.93 -6.08 -10.45
C TYR A 268 -17.17 -6.97 -11.69
N GLY A 269 -16.91 -8.27 -11.57
CA GLY A 269 -16.91 -9.24 -12.66
C GLY A 269 -15.54 -9.53 -13.27
N SER A 270 -14.58 -8.61 -13.15
CA SER A 270 -13.22 -8.77 -13.70
C SER A 270 -12.58 -10.06 -13.20
N SER A 271 -12.05 -10.86 -14.13
CA SER A 271 -11.42 -12.15 -13.84
C SER A 271 -9.98 -12.11 -14.38
N CYS A 272 -9.01 -12.02 -13.47
CA CYS A 272 -7.60 -11.83 -13.82
C CYS A 272 -6.81 -13.13 -13.59
N ARG A 273 -6.09 -13.57 -14.64
CA ARG A 273 -5.15 -14.69 -14.58
C ARG A 273 -3.72 -14.19 -14.40
N PHE A 274 -2.97 -14.88 -13.56
CA PHE A 274 -1.56 -14.63 -13.30
C PHE A 274 -0.69 -15.60 -14.10
N ALA A 275 0.31 -15.07 -14.80
CA ALA A 275 1.38 -15.82 -15.43
C ALA A 275 2.71 -15.55 -14.70
N TYR A 276 3.68 -16.44 -14.88
CA TYR A 276 5.04 -16.30 -14.37
C TYR A 276 5.98 -15.76 -15.45
N ASN A 277 7.12 -15.20 -15.04
CA ASN A 277 8.22 -14.87 -15.95
C ASN A 277 9.07 -16.13 -16.25
N GLU A 278 9.88 -16.10 -17.30
CA GLU A 278 10.71 -17.27 -17.66
C GLU A 278 11.66 -17.67 -16.54
N GLY A 279 11.82 -18.97 -16.31
CA GLY A 279 12.59 -19.49 -15.17
C GLY A 279 11.90 -19.33 -13.81
N TYR A 280 10.59 -19.12 -13.79
CA TYR A 280 9.74 -19.17 -12.59
C TYR A 280 8.56 -20.13 -12.80
N LYS A 281 7.88 -20.50 -11.71
CA LYS A 281 6.66 -21.31 -11.68
C LYS A 281 5.68 -20.71 -10.67
N ILE A 282 4.42 -20.60 -11.08
CA ILE A 282 3.35 -20.10 -10.21
C ILE A 282 2.92 -21.15 -9.18
N THR A 283 2.80 -20.74 -7.91
CA THR A 283 2.20 -21.50 -6.82
C THR A 283 1.06 -20.69 -6.21
N GLY A 284 -0.10 -21.33 -6.00
CA GLY A 284 -1.30 -20.70 -5.46
C GLY A 284 -2.46 -20.59 -6.46
N SER A 285 -3.34 -19.63 -6.25
CA SER A 285 -4.58 -19.44 -7.03
C SER A 285 -4.31 -18.64 -8.32
N VAL A 286 -4.11 -19.32 -9.45
CA VAL A 286 -3.75 -18.71 -10.75
C VAL A 286 -4.77 -17.71 -11.31
N GLU A 287 -6.01 -17.75 -10.83
CA GLU A 287 -7.10 -16.84 -11.22
C GLU A 287 -7.69 -16.17 -9.98
N ARG A 288 -8.12 -14.91 -10.14
CA ARG A 288 -8.93 -14.15 -9.17
C ARG A 288 -10.10 -13.50 -9.89
N LYS A 289 -11.31 -13.66 -9.33
CA LYS A 289 -12.51 -12.96 -9.79
C LYS A 289 -12.94 -11.90 -8.77
N CYS A 290 -13.23 -10.70 -9.25
CA CYS A 290 -13.78 -9.59 -8.47
C CYS A 290 -15.29 -9.81 -8.33
N VAL A 291 -15.79 -9.96 -7.10
CA VAL A 291 -17.20 -10.30 -6.83
C VAL A 291 -17.83 -9.33 -5.84
N LYS A 292 -19.11 -9.02 -6.00
CA LYS A 292 -19.90 -8.30 -4.99
C LYS A 292 -20.04 -9.18 -3.74
N LYS A 293 -19.93 -8.57 -2.56
CA LYS A 293 -20.21 -9.21 -1.26
C LYS A 293 -21.71 -9.14 -1.01
N SER A 294 -22.33 -10.26 -0.62
CA SER A 294 -23.77 -10.35 -0.34
C SER A 294 -24.23 -9.20 0.57
N ASP A 295 -25.37 -8.63 0.22
CA ASP A 295 -26.09 -7.63 1.02
C ASP A 295 -25.29 -6.34 1.32
N THR A 296 -24.24 -6.06 0.53
CA THR A 296 -23.41 -4.84 0.65
C THR A 296 -22.94 -4.33 -0.71
N ASP A 297 -22.78 -3.02 -0.87
CA ASP A 297 -22.24 -2.40 -2.09
C ASP A 297 -20.70 -2.35 -2.09
N GLU A 298 -20.10 -3.46 -1.66
CA GLU A 298 -18.67 -3.70 -1.64
C GLU A 298 -18.31 -4.81 -2.64
N ALA A 299 -17.22 -4.63 -3.40
CA ALA A 299 -16.64 -5.67 -4.24
C ALA A 299 -15.26 -6.08 -3.73
N TYR A 300 -14.99 -7.38 -3.71
CA TYR A 300 -13.75 -7.96 -3.22
C TYR A 300 -13.25 -9.09 -4.11
N TRP A 301 -11.94 -9.34 -4.10
CA TRP A 301 -11.36 -10.47 -4.81
C TRP A 301 -11.66 -11.76 -4.06
N LYS A 302 -12.33 -12.71 -4.72
CA LYS A 302 -12.61 -14.03 -4.12
C LYS A 302 -11.29 -14.76 -3.85
N TYR A 303 -10.94 -14.92 -2.57
CA TYR A 303 -9.72 -15.59 -2.14
C TYR A 303 -9.89 -17.11 -2.09
N HIS A 304 -9.02 -17.83 -2.81
CA HIS A 304 -8.53 -19.11 -2.33
C HIS A 304 -7.34 -18.88 -1.38
N ARG A 305 -7.14 -19.77 -0.40
CA ARG A 305 -6.30 -19.55 0.80
C ARG A 305 -4.78 -19.38 0.56
N HIS A 306 -4.32 -19.44 -0.69
CA HIS A 306 -2.91 -19.32 -1.03
C HIS A 306 -2.64 -17.98 -1.73
N LEU A 307 -1.66 -17.23 -1.21
CA LEU A 307 -1.03 -16.12 -1.92
C LEU A 307 -0.43 -16.64 -3.24
N VAL A 308 -0.46 -15.81 -4.27
CA VAL A 308 0.14 -16.15 -5.56
C VAL A 308 1.60 -15.75 -5.51
N ILE A 309 2.48 -16.74 -5.58
CA ILE A 309 3.93 -16.54 -5.60
C ILE A 309 4.53 -17.21 -6.82
N CYS A 310 5.39 -16.49 -7.54
CA CYS A 310 6.21 -17.06 -8.59
C CYS A 310 7.54 -17.48 -7.95
N ILE A 311 7.65 -18.76 -7.60
CA ILE A 311 8.91 -19.36 -7.14
C ILE A 311 9.82 -19.61 -8.34
N LYS A 312 11.15 -19.55 -8.17
CA LYS A 312 12.08 -19.81 -9.28
C LYS A 312 11.92 -21.27 -9.73
N GLU A 313 11.86 -21.51 -11.04
CA GLU A 313 11.86 -22.85 -11.60
C GLU A 313 13.30 -23.38 -11.56
N GLU A 314 13.60 -24.16 -10.53
CA GLU A 314 14.92 -24.73 -10.30
C GLU A 314 15.22 -25.86 -11.30
N LYS A 315 15.58 -25.47 -12.52
CA LYS A 315 16.14 -26.38 -13.55
C LYS A 315 17.53 -26.86 -13.13
N GLY A 316 17.56 -27.83 -12.22
CA GLY A 316 18.73 -28.66 -11.91
C GLY A 316 19.95 -27.90 -11.42
N GLY A 317 19.88 -27.31 -10.22
CA GLY A 317 21.09 -26.85 -9.53
C GLY A 317 22.07 -28.02 -9.30
N CYS A 318 23.38 -27.74 -9.38
CA CYS A 318 24.43 -28.77 -9.22
C CYS A 318 24.21 -29.61 -7.93
N TRP A 319 23.96 -30.93 -8.09
CA TRP A 319 23.50 -31.77 -6.98
C TRP A 319 24.47 -31.79 -5.78
N ALA A 320 23.97 -31.39 -4.60
CA ALA A 320 24.70 -31.44 -3.36
C ALA A 320 24.81 -32.89 -2.82
N LYS A 321 25.77 -33.66 -3.35
CA LYS A 321 26.19 -34.93 -2.71
C LYS A 321 26.81 -34.62 -1.33
N ASN A 322 26.01 -34.82 -0.29
CA ASN A 322 26.41 -34.84 1.12
C ASN A 322 27.18 -33.60 1.64
N VAL A 323 26.62 -32.40 1.46
CA VAL A 323 27.04 -31.23 2.26
C VAL A 323 26.42 -31.30 3.67
N TYR A 324 26.79 -32.35 4.40
CA TYR A 324 26.33 -32.63 5.77
C TYR A 324 27.48 -33.09 6.67
N THR A 325 28.52 -32.26 6.79
CA THR A 325 29.21 -32.05 8.08
C THR A 325 30.00 -30.73 8.10
N LEU A 326 29.73 -29.93 9.14
CA LEU A 326 30.63 -28.95 9.78
C LEU A 326 31.13 -27.71 8.98
N LEU A 327 30.56 -26.55 9.38
CA LEU A 327 31.17 -25.21 9.39
C LEU A 327 31.37 -24.46 8.04
N LEU A 328 30.28 -23.87 7.52
CA LEU A 328 30.32 -22.77 6.56
C LEU A 328 29.37 -21.61 6.96
N GLN A 329 29.86 -20.62 7.70
CA GLN A 329 29.16 -19.33 7.88
C GLN A 329 29.38 -18.39 6.68
N ARG A 330 29.02 -18.80 5.45
CA ARG A 330 28.84 -17.85 4.31
C ARG A 330 28.09 -18.35 3.06
N ILE A 331 27.13 -19.26 3.21
CA ILE A 331 26.14 -19.53 2.14
C ILE A 331 24.74 -19.49 2.77
N ASN A 332 23.89 -18.55 2.32
CA ASN A 332 22.46 -18.60 2.63
C ASN A 332 21.83 -19.76 1.84
N SER A 333 20.97 -20.54 2.48
CA SER A 333 20.56 -21.89 2.03
C SER A 333 19.65 -21.97 0.80
N GLU A 334 19.51 -20.90 0.01
CA GLU A 334 18.52 -20.76 -1.08
C GLU A 334 19.12 -20.13 -2.35
N MET A 335 20.33 -20.55 -2.75
CA MET A 335 20.93 -20.13 -4.02
C MET A 335 21.76 -21.25 -4.65
N TRP A 336 21.16 -21.98 -5.59
CA TRP A 336 21.89 -22.96 -6.39
C TRP A 336 22.86 -22.26 -7.37
N PRO A 337 24.14 -22.71 -7.45
CA PRO A 337 25.10 -22.15 -8.39
C PRO A 337 24.76 -22.54 -9.83
N SER A 338 24.81 -21.58 -10.74
CA SER A 338 24.58 -21.77 -12.17
C SER A 338 25.80 -22.38 -12.88
N TYR A 339 25.63 -22.75 -14.15
CA TYR A 339 26.73 -23.10 -15.06
C TYR A 339 27.90 -22.10 -14.98
N ASN A 340 29.14 -22.63 -15.03
CA ASN A 340 30.40 -21.91 -14.94
C ASN A 340 30.65 -21.17 -13.59
N THR A 341 29.79 -21.36 -12.58
CA THR A 341 30.07 -20.85 -11.23
C THR A 341 31.31 -21.55 -10.64
N ASN A 342 32.32 -20.75 -10.30
CA ASN A 342 33.50 -21.18 -9.55
C ASN A 342 33.22 -21.10 -8.04
N CYS A 343 33.14 -22.23 -7.37
CA CYS A 343 33.11 -22.30 -5.90
C CYS A 343 34.53 -22.45 -5.35
N PHE A 344 34.82 -21.77 -4.25
CA PHE A 344 36.12 -21.76 -3.58
C PHE A 344 35.97 -22.28 -2.15
N PHE A 345 36.75 -23.29 -1.78
CA PHE A 345 36.77 -23.87 -0.46
C PHE A 345 38.10 -23.60 0.23
N ARG A 346 38.06 -23.44 1.56
CA ARG A 346 39.22 -23.22 2.43
C ARG A 346 38.93 -23.90 3.75
N CYS A 347 39.90 -24.58 4.35
CA CYS A 347 39.70 -25.14 5.68
C CYS A 347 39.66 -24.03 6.73
N ASN A 348 38.73 -24.17 7.68
CA ASN A 348 38.63 -23.27 8.83
C ASN A 348 39.88 -23.38 9.73
N ARG A 349 40.12 -22.37 10.58
CA ARG A 349 41.19 -22.45 11.60
C ARG A 349 40.99 -23.71 12.45
N GLY A 350 42.09 -24.41 12.71
CA GLY A 350 42.07 -25.73 13.37
C GLY A 350 41.80 -26.93 12.47
N PHE A 351 41.64 -26.74 11.15
CA PHE A 351 41.48 -27.82 10.18
C PHE A 351 42.51 -27.70 9.05
N GLU A 352 42.91 -28.85 8.49
CA GLU A 352 43.80 -28.94 7.32
C GLU A 352 43.14 -29.72 6.17
N ALA A 353 43.58 -29.43 4.94
CA ALA A 353 43.09 -30.10 3.74
C ALA A 353 43.51 -31.58 3.74
N GLU A 354 42.53 -32.48 3.58
CA GLU A 354 42.77 -33.92 3.48
C GLU A 354 42.63 -34.41 2.03
N LYS A 355 41.51 -34.08 1.36
CA LYS A 355 41.14 -34.54 0.01
C LYS A 355 40.28 -33.49 -0.70
N GLY A 356 40.06 -33.65 -2.01
CA GLY A 356 39.25 -32.74 -2.82
C GLY A 356 39.97 -31.44 -3.17
N SER A 357 39.28 -30.55 -3.89
CA SER A 357 39.87 -29.35 -4.50
C SER A 357 39.45 -28.06 -3.79
N GLU A 358 40.39 -27.13 -3.61
CA GLU A 358 40.12 -25.76 -3.12
C GLU A 358 39.26 -24.92 -4.08
N ARG A 359 39.10 -25.36 -5.33
CA ARG A 359 38.25 -24.77 -6.36
C ARG A 359 37.50 -25.87 -7.10
N VAL A 360 36.22 -25.66 -7.36
CA VAL A 360 35.40 -26.47 -8.27
C VAL A 360 34.50 -25.59 -9.14
N THR A 361 34.08 -26.10 -10.30
CA THR A 361 33.23 -25.42 -11.29
C THR A 361 31.98 -26.24 -11.60
N CYS A 362 30.80 -25.64 -11.61
CA CYS A 362 29.57 -26.34 -12.00
C CYS A 362 29.50 -26.47 -13.54
N LYS A 363 29.60 -27.71 -14.05
CA LYS A 363 29.54 -28.06 -15.48
C LYS A 363 28.11 -27.94 -16.02
N GLU A 364 27.99 -27.84 -17.34
CA GLU A 364 26.71 -27.82 -18.08
C GLU A 364 25.81 -29.04 -17.75
N THR A 365 26.42 -30.17 -17.37
CA THR A 365 25.73 -31.41 -16.97
C THR A 365 25.08 -31.37 -15.57
N GLY A 366 25.11 -30.24 -14.85
CA GLY A 366 24.59 -30.14 -13.48
C GLY A 366 25.44 -30.91 -12.46
N GLN A 367 26.73 -31.11 -12.75
CA GLN A 367 27.70 -31.76 -11.85
C GLN A 367 28.96 -30.90 -11.68
N TRP A 368 29.61 -31.03 -10.53
CA TRP A 368 30.90 -30.38 -10.27
C TRP A 368 32.03 -30.95 -11.15
N ASP A 369 33.08 -30.17 -11.36
CA ASP A 369 34.25 -30.61 -12.13
C ASP A 369 35.15 -31.58 -11.39
N GLY A 370 35.24 -31.47 -10.06
CA GLY A 370 35.80 -32.44 -9.12
C GLY A 370 35.12 -32.38 -7.74
N ASP A 371 35.62 -33.16 -6.79
CA ASP A 371 35.08 -33.20 -5.42
C ASP A 371 35.48 -31.96 -4.58
N PRO A 372 34.59 -31.45 -3.72
CA PRO A 372 34.88 -30.31 -2.85
C PRO A 372 35.92 -30.63 -1.78
N LEU A 373 36.66 -29.61 -1.33
CA LEU A 373 37.69 -29.73 -0.29
C LEU A 373 37.14 -30.33 1.01
N GLN A 374 37.66 -31.50 1.38
CA GLN A 374 37.42 -32.15 2.66
C GLN A 374 38.52 -31.76 3.65
N CYS A 375 38.11 -31.28 4.82
CA CYS A 375 38.99 -30.73 5.84
C CYS A 375 38.93 -31.59 7.11
N ARG A 376 40.08 -32.07 7.59
CA ARG A 376 40.19 -32.81 8.85
C ARG A 376 40.69 -31.91 9.97
N ALA A 377 40.34 -32.20 11.22
CA ALA A 377 40.83 -31.44 12.37
C ALA A 377 42.34 -31.64 12.55
N ILE A 378 43.06 -30.54 12.79
CA ILE A 378 44.47 -30.57 13.18
C ILE A 378 44.55 -31.15 14.60
N THR A 379 45.43 -32.14 14.78
CA THR A 379 45.72 -32.74 16.08
C THR A 379 47.22 -32.94 16.26
N CYS A 380 47.68 -32.81 17.50
CA CYS A 380 49.06 -33.06 17.89
C CYS A 380 49.20 -34.44 18.53
N GLU A 381 50.35 -35.10 18.31
CA GLU A 381 50.72 -36.33 19.02
C GLU A 381 50.98 -36.04 20.51
N SER A 382 50.59 -36.94 21.41
CA SER A 382 50.88 -36.83 22.85
C SER A 382 52.39 -36.81 23.15
N MET A 383 52.81 -36.08 24.18
CA MET A 383 54.23 -35.91 24.50
C MET A 383 54.77 -37.08 25.33
N LYS A 384 55.75 -37.80 24.76
CA LYS A 384 56.52 -38.83 25.45
C LYS A 384 57.55 -38.15 26.38
N ILE A 385 57.21 -38.04 27.66
CA ILE A 385 58.11 -37.55 28.72
C ILE A 385 58.77 -38.76 29.39
N GLY A 386 60.10 -38.82 29.39
CA GLY A 386 60.88 -39.89 30.02
C GLY A 386 61.43 -39.43 31.37
N SER A 387 61.05 -40.13 32.44
CA SER A 387 61.25 -39.75 33.86
C SER A 387 60.50 -38.49 34.28
N VAL A 388 59.80 -38.56 35.42
CA VAL A 388 58.83 -37.53 35.87
C VAL A 388 58.96 -37.26 37.37
N GLU A 389 60.19 -37.18 37.88
CA GLU A 389 60.43 -36.62 39.21
C GLU A 389 60.25 -35.09 39.15
N GLY A 390 59.38 -34.57 40.00
CA GLY A 390 59.13 -33.12 40.13
C GLY A 390 58.22 -32.46 39.08
N LEU A 391 57.87 -33.08 37.95
CA LEU A 391 57.06 -32.40 36.90
C LEU A 391 55.56 -32.72 36.97
N GLU A 392 54.71 -31.71 36.80
CA GLU A 392 53.25 -31.81 36.67
C GLU A 392 52.76 -31.17 35.35
N VAL A 393 51.71 -31.73 34.76
CA VAL A 393 51.18 -31.30 33.45
C VAL A 393 49.66 -31.22 33.47
N THR A 394 49.12 -30.06 33.05
CA THR A 394 47.68 -29.80 32.97
C THR A 394 47.30 -29.30 31.56
N PRO A 395 46.29 -29.89 30.90
CA PRO A 395 45.51 -31.07 31.28
C PRO A 395 46.28 -32.39 31.07
N ARG A 396 45.90 -33.44 31.80
CA ARG A 396 46.53 -34.78 31.73
C ARG A 396 46.49 -35.43 30.34
N SER A 397 45.58 -35.01 29.46
CA SER A 397 45.54 -35.46 28.05
C SER A 397 46.83 -35.17 27.28
N CYS A 398 47.63 -34.17 27.68
CA CYS A 398 48.90 -33.82 27.05
C CYS A 398 49.99 -34.91 27.17
N ILE A 399 49.89 -35.80 28.17
CA ILE A 399 50.86 -36.87 28.46
C ILE A 399 50.30 -38.29 28.27
N ASN A 400 49.02 -38.43 27.92
CA ASN A 400 48.39 -39.73 27.70
C ASN A 400 48.82 -40.32 26.35
N SER A 401 49.58 -41.42 26.35
CA SER A 401 50.21 -42.01 25.14
C SER A 401 49.27 -42.35 23.99
N ASN A 402 47.97 -42.53 24.26
CA ASN A 402 46.95 -42.90 23.27
C ASN A 402 46.04 -41.71 22.91
N ALA A 403 46.30 -40.51 23.41
CA ALA A 403 45.51 -39.32 23.12
C ALA A 403 46.12 -38.50 21.97
N THR A 404 45.31 -38.15 20.99
CA THR A 404 45.58 -37.00 20.12
C THR A 404 45.11 -35.72 20.81
N ILE A 405 45.93 -34.68 20.79
CA ILE A 405 45.63 -33.39 21.41
C ILE A 405 44.94 -32.51 20.35
N PRO A 406 43.72 -32.01 20.58
CA PRO A 406 43.06 -31.06 19.67
C PRO A 406 43.83 -29.75 19.49
N TYR A 407 43.67 -29.11 18.32
CA TYR A 407 44.14 -27.75 18.04
C TYR A 407 43.76 -26.74 19.13
N GLU A 408 44.62 -25.73 19.35
CA GLU A 408 44.50 -24.67 20.37
C GLU A 408 44.50 -25.13 21.84
N ILE A 409 44.50 -26.44 22.15
CA ILE A 409 44.71 -26.92 23.53
C ILE A 409 46.08 -26.50 24.05
N GLN A 410 46.09 -25.92 25.23
CA GLN A 410 47.28 -25.50 25.96
C GLN A 410 47.68 -26.55 27.00
N CYS A 411 48.91 -27.05 26.88
CA CYS A 411 49.58 -27.88 27.85
C CYS A 411 50.45 -26.99 28.75
N ILE A 412 50.03 -26.83 30.00
CA ILE A 412 50.74 -26.10 31.04
C ILE A 412 51.66 -27.07 31.77
N PHE A 413 52.91 -26.66 31.98
CA PHE A 413 53.94 -27.41 32.71
C PHE A 413 54.33 -26.65 33.97
N THR A 414 54.20 -27.29 35.13
CA THR A 414 54.59 -26.76 36.43
C THR A 414 55.46 -27.80 37.12
N CYS A 415 56.52 -27.37 37.81
CA CYS A 415 57.19 -28.27 38.74
C CYS A 415 56.45 -28.29 40.08
N LYS A 416 56.56 -29.39 40.82
CA LYS A 416 56.12 -29.53 42.21
C LYS A 416 56.87 -28.58 43.12
N ASP A 417 56.31 -28.36 44.32
CA ASP A 417 57.02 -27.67 45.39
C ASP A 417 58.41 -28.27 45.59
N GLY A 418 59.43 -27.40 45.53
CA GLY A 418 60.83 -27.78 45.63
C GLY A 418 61.59 -27.99 44.30
N TYR A 419 61.00 -27.65 43.16
CA TYR A 419 61.65 -27.81 41.85
C TYR A 419 61.45 -26.58 40.96
N GLN A 420 62.43 -26.23 40.12
CA GLN A 420 62.31 -25.12 39.15
C GLN A 420 62.33 -25.61 37.70
N LEU A 421 61.44 -25.03 36.88
CA LEU A 421 61.19 -25.47 35.52
C LEU A 421 62.23 -24.94 34.54
N LYS A 422 62.79 -25.83 33.74
CA LYS A 422 63.70 -25.56 32.64
C LYS A 422 63.04 -25.88 31.32
N GLY A 423 63.02 -24.93 30.39
CA GLY A 423 62.27 -25.02 29.13
C GLY A 423 60.87 -24.40 29.20
N PRO A 424 60.01 -24.62 28.20
CA PRO A 424 58.75 -23.89 28.05
C PRO A 424 57.65 -24.39 29.01
N GLY A 425 57.19 -23.50 29.91
CA GLY A 425 56.06 -23.73 30.82
C GLY A 425 54.68 -23.81 30.16
N LEU A 426 54.60 -23.54 28.86
CA LEU A 426 53.37 -23.59 28.07
C LEU A 426 53.68 -24.10 26.65
N LYS A 427 52.93 -25.11 26.18
CA LYS A 427 52.93 -25.52 24.77
C LYS A 427 51.49 -25.57 24.25
N THR A 428 51.19 -24.85 23.17
CA THR A 428 49.86 -24.85 22.52
C THR A 428 49.88 -25.76 21.30
N CYS A 429 48.90 -26.66 21.16
CA CYS A 429 48.79 -27.52 19.99
C CYS A 429 48.52 -26.67 18.73
N THR A 430 49.53 -26.62 17.86
CA THR A 430 49.59 -25.84 16.62
C THR A 430 50.36 -26.66 15.58
N ARG A 431 50.46 -26.17 14.34
CA ARG A 431 51.03 -26.92 13.21
C ARG A 431 52.56 -27.17 13.30
N SER A 432 53.25 -26.57 14.27
CA SER A 432 54.71 -26.64 14.40
C SER A 432 55.18 -27.92 15.08
N LYS A 433 56.02 -28.73 14.42
CA LYS A 433 56.69 -29.88 15.02
C LYS A 433 58.05 -29.49 15.62
N ILE A 434 58.38 -30.13 16.75
CA ILE A 434 59.61 -30.04 17.56
C ILE A 434 59.78 -28.73 18.34
N LEU A 435 59.69 -28.85 19.66
CA LEU A 435 60.18 -27.89 20.67
C LEU A 435 60.55 -28.72 21.91
N GLU A 436 61.71 -28.46 22.52
CA GLU A 436 62.30 -29.30 23.59
C GLU A 436 61.34 -29.55 24.76
N ASN A 437 61.43 -30.72 25.39
CA ASN A 437 60.60 -31.07 26.54
C ASN A 437 61.12 -30.40 27.81
N PRO A 438 60.26 -29.78 28.63
CA PRO A 438 60.69 -29.14 29.86
C PRO A 438 61.08 -30.18 30.93
N SER A 439 61.98 -29.78 31.82
CA SER A 439 62.46 -30.57 32.96
C SER A 439 62.44 -29.74 34.25
N CYS A 440 62.78 -30.38 35.37
CA CYS A 440 62.81 -29.78 36.71
C CYS A 440 64.19 -29.99 37.36
N GLU A 441 64.78 -28.95 37.97
CA GLU A 441 66.14 -28.98 38.55
C GLU A 441 66.18 -28.51 40.02
N ALA A 442 67.31 -28.77 40.71
CA ALA A 442 67.56 -28.60 42.14
C ALA A 442 69.04 -28.21 42.44
N PRO A 443 69.39 -27.64 43.62
CA PRO A 443 70.72 -27.10 43.91
C PRO A 443 71.86 -28.13 43.98
N VAL A 444 73.10 -27.71 43.68
CA VAL A 444 74.28 -28.61 43.56
C VAL A 444 75.53 -28.01 44.23
N PHE A 445 76.30 -28.85 44.94
CA PHE A 445 77.63 -28.51 45.47
C PHE A 445 78.71 -28.60 44.39
N ILE A 446 79.54 -27.56 44.24
CA ILE A 446 80.57 -27.48 43.18
C ILE A 446 81.93 -28.04 43.64
N ASN A 447 82.32 -27.77 44.89
CA ASN A 447 83.63 -28.11 45.43
C ASN A 447 83.55 -28.87 46.77
N CYS A 448 82.78 -29.97 46.78
CA CYS A 448 82.75 -30.87 47.94
C CYS A 448 84.16 -31.46 48.21
N PRO A 449 84.73 -31.33 49.42
CA PRO A 449 86.05 -31.87 49.72
C PRO A 449 86.10 -33.40 49.60
N ASN A 450 87.27 -33.92 49.24
CA ASN A 450 87.56 -35.35 49.31
C ASN A 450 87.87 -35.78 50.75
N ASN A 451 87.93 -37.11 50.98
CA ASN A 451 88.41 -37.65 52.25
C ASN A 451 89.89 -37.28 52.46
N ASN A 452 90.23 -36.80 53.65
CA ASN A 452 91.60 -36.42 54.03
C ASN A 452 92.12 -37.34 55.14
N GLU A 453 93.38 -37.76 55.04
CA GLU A 453 94.10 -38.46 56.10
C GLU A 453 95.30 -37.61 56.55
N VAL A 454 95.47 -37.46 57.86
CA VAL A 454 96.48 -36.59 58.47
C VAL A 454 97.11 -37.31 59.67
N PHE A 455 98.43 -37.20 59.82
CA PHE A 455 99.14 -37.76 60.96
C PHE A 455 99.26 -36.74 62.09
N ALA A 456 99.13 -37.20 63.34
CA ALA A 456 99.40 -36.39 64.51
C ALA A 456 100.92 -36.19 64.74
N ASP A 457 101.29 -35.09 65.41
CA ASP A 457 102.68 -34.86 65.81
C ASP A 457 103.17 -36.05 66.66
N ARG A 458 104.46 -36.38 66.55
CA ARG A 458 105.05 -37.52 67.25
C ARG A 458 104.88 -37.39 68.77
N GLY A 459 104.04 -38.24 69.36
CA GLY A 459 103.70 -38.24 70.78
C GLY A 459 102.39 -37.51 71.14
N LYS A 460 101.66 -36.93 70.17
CA LYS A 460 100.27 -36.48 70.33
C LYS A 460 99.30 -37.52 69.77
N ILE A 461 98.07 -37.50 70.30
CA ILE A 461 96.92 -38.28 69.80
C ILE A 461 95.92 -37.40 69.02
N SER A 462 96.34 -36.20 68.63
CA SER A 462 95.49 -35.17 68.05
C SER A 462 96.26 -34.20 67.17
N THR A 463 95.57 -33.59 66.20
CA THR A 463 96.15 -32.60 65.27
C THR A 463 95.08 -31.66 64.71
N ILE A 464 95.50 -30.50 64.18
CA ILE A 464 94.59 -29.52 63.57
C ILE A 464 94.46 -29.82 62.07
N VAL A 465 93.22 -29.91 61.57
CA VAL A 465 92.94 -30.24 60.17
C VAL A 465 92.14 -29.11 59.50
N HIS A 466 92.62 -28.66 58.34
CA HIS A 466 91.97 -27.63 57.52
C HIS A 466 91.47 -28.21 56.20
N TRP A 467 90.36 -27.67 55.69
CA TRP A 467 89.82 -27.97 54.37
C TRP A 467 89.08 -26.74 53.80
N PRO A 468 88.95 -26.59 52.48
CA PRO A 468 88.16 -25.51 51.88
C PRO A 468 86.66 -25.73 52.14
N HIS A 469 85.94 -24.65 52.42
CA HIS A 469 84.48 -24.71 52.56
C HIS A 469 83.83 -25.03 51.21
N PRO A 470 82.93 -26.04 51.12
CA PRO A 470 82.17 -26.30 49.91
C PRO A 470 81.14 -25.19 49.66
N THR A 471 81.04 -24.78 48.41
CA THR A 471 80.05 -23.84 47.89
C THR A 471 78.98 -24.62 47.12
N ALA A 472 77.72 -24.24 47.31
CA ALA A 472 76.63 -24.67 46.47
C ALA A 472 76.25 -23.56 45.49
N LYS A 473 75.68 -23.94 44.34
CA LYS A 473 74.98 -23.03 43.45
C LYS A 473 73.64 -23.63 43.05
N ASP A 474 72.74 -22.74 42.66
CA ASP A 474 71.42 -23.05 42.14
C ASP A 474 71.17 -22.23 40.87
N ASN A 475 70.24 -22.69 40.02
CA ASN A 475 69.93 -22.01 38.75
C ASN A 475 69.02 -20.77 38.94
N SER A 476 68.46 -20.52 40.13
CA SER A 476 67.64 -19.34 40.44
C SER A 476 68.39 -17.99 40.52
N GLY A 477 69.72 -18.00 40.39
CA GLY A 477 70.53 -16.78 40.44
C GLY A 477 70.76 -16.20 41.84
N PHE A 478 70.30 -16.88 42.90
CA PHE A 478 70.63 -16.57 44.29
C PHE A 478 71.55 -17.65 44.88
N GLU A 479 72.48 -17.25 45.75
CA GLU A 479 73.38 -18.19 46.42
C GLU A 479 72.63 -19.02 47.49
N PRO A 480 72.71 -20.36 47.46
CA PRO A 480 72.08 -21.21 48.49
C PRO A 480 72.75 -21.03 49.87
N ASN A 481 71.94 -21.13 50.92
CA ASN A 481 72.40 -21.07 52.30
C ASN A 481 73.14 -22.36 52.69
N VAL A 482 74.47 -22.30 52.80
CA VAL A 482 75.29 -23.46 53.21
C VAL A 482 75.34 -23.56 54.74
N ILE A 483 74.59 -24.52 55.28
CA ILE A 483 74.57 -24.89 56.70
C ILE A 483 75.91 -25.55 57.06
N LEU A 484 76.55 -25.03 58.11
CA LEU A 484 77.86 -25.45 58.57
C LEU A 484 77.83 -26.82 59.31
N PRO A 485 78.92 -27.62 59.23
CA PRO A 485 79.02 -28.93 59.84
C PRO A 485 79.21 -28.89 61.36
N ASN A 486 78.89 -30.02 62.01
CA ASN A 486 79.09 -30.24 63.45
C ASN A 486 80.56 -30.15 63.94
N LYS A 487 81.55 -30.12 63.02
CA LYS A 487 82.97 -29.85 63.31
C LYS A 487 83.54 -28.96 62.21
N GLN A 488 84.17 -27.85 62.60
CA GLN A 488 84.69 -26.82 61.70
C GLN A 488 86.15 -27.11 61.28
N PRO A 489 86.61 -26.65 60.10
CA PRO A 489 88.02 -26.70 59.74
C PRO A 489 88.86 -25.82 60.67
N GLY A 490 90.06 -26.29 61.03
CA GLY A 490 91.00 -25.55 61.90
C GLY A 490 90.80 -25.76 63.41
N VAL A 491 89.88 -26.64 63.83
CA VAL A 491 89.86 -27.15 65.21
C VAL A 491 90.77 -28.38 65.35
N GLU A 492 91.04 -28.80 66.57
CA GLU A 492 91.79 -30.01 66.87
C GLU A 492 90.92 -31.27 66.76
N PHE A 493 91.44 -32.30 66.07
CA PHE A 493 90.83 -33.60 65.87
C PHE A 493 91.67 -34.67 66.56
N SER A 494 91.04 -35.47 67.44
CA SER A 494 91.64 -36.69 67.98
C SER A 494 91.84 -37.75 66.90
N SER A 495 92.68 -38.74 67.17
CA SER A 495 92.81 -39.94 66.33
C SER A 495 91.45 -40.63 66.09
N GLY A 496 91.34 -41.30 64.94
CA GLY A 496 90.11 -41.93 64.44
C GLY A 496 89.48 -41.20 63.25
N VAL A 497 88.26 -41.62 62.88
CA VAL A 497 87.55 -41.17 61.68
C VAL A 497 86.38 -40.24 62.05
N HIS A 498 86.42 -39.01 61.56
CA HIS A 498 85.38 -38.00 61.76
C HIS A 498 84.65 -37.75 60.43
N VAL A 499 83.32 -37.88 60.41
CA VAL A 499 82.51 -37.63 59.21
C VAL A 499 82.04 -36.17 59.21
N ILE A 500 82.30 -35.45 58.12
CA ILE A 500 81.91 -34.07 57.92
C ILE A 500 80.76 -34.03 56.90
N ILE A 501 79.69 -33.33 57.24
CA ILE A 501 78.48 -33.18 56.42
C ILE A 501 78.17 -31.69 56.28
N TYR A 502 78.20 -31.17 55.06
CA TYR A 502 77.67 -29.86 54.70
C TYR A 502 76.31 -30.04 54.03
N LYS A 503 75.36 -29.16 54.36
CA LYS A 503 74.02 -29.16 53.76
C LYS A 503 73.74 -27.78 53.18
N ALA A 504 73.31 -27.69 51.93
CA ALA A 504 72.93 -26.42 51.29
C ALA A 504 71.43 -26.36 51.12
N GLU A 505 70.81 -25.24 51.46
CA GLU A 505 69.36 -25.02 51.40
C GLU A 505 69.06 -23.77 50.54
N ASP A 506 68.18 -23.89 49.54
CA ASP A 506 67.77 -22.74 48.73
C ASP A 506 66.65 -21.90 49.42
N ARG A 507 66.21 -20.82 48.77
CA ARG A 507 65.14 -19.95 49.29
C ARG A 507 63.73 -20.58 49.30
N LYS A 508 63.61 -21.86 48.93
CA LYS A 508 62.37 -22.66 48.92
C LYS A 508 62.46 -23.88 49.83
N GLY A 509 63.59 -24.11 50.51
CA GLY A 509 63.81 -25.25 51.41
C GLY A 509 64.37 -26.50 50.70
N ASN A 510 64.91 -26.38 49.49
CA ASN A 510 65.50 -27.49 48.75
C ASN A 510 66.89 -27.80 49.24
N THR A 511 67.16 -29.06 49.58
CA THR A 511 68.39 -29.42 50.29
C THR A 511 69.30 -30.37 49.53
N ALA A 512 70.53 -29.94 49.27
CA ALA A 512 71.64 -30.78 48.80
C ALA A 512 72.58 -31.12 49.96
N GLU A 513 73.30 -32.25 49.88
CA GLU A 513 74.27 -32.67 50.91
C GLU A 513 75.63 -33.04 50.30
N CYS A 514 76.71 -32.60 50.95
CA CYS A 514 78.10 -32.92 50.66
C CYS A 514 78.72 -33.64 51.88
N LYS A 515 79.35 -34.80 51.67
CA LYS A 515 79.80 -35.71 52.74
C LYS A 515 81.21 -36.23 52.49
N PHE A 516 82.11 -36.06 53.45
CA PHE A 516 83.48 -36.58 53.41
C PHE A 516 84.00 -36.96 54.80
N LYS A 517 85.20 -37.54 54.86
CA LYS A 517 85.84 -38.05 56.08
C LYS A 517 87.17 -37.35 56.35
N VAL A 518 87.43 -37.07 57.61
CA VAL A 518 88.75 -36.68 58.13
C VAL A 518 89.25 -37.82 59.00
N ILE A 519 90.41 -38.37 58.65
CA ILE A 519 91.06 -39.49 59.34
C ILE A 519 92.32 -38.94 60.01
N VAL A 520 92.44 -39.16 61.32
CA VAL A 520 93.65 -38.80 62.08
C VAL A 520 94.33 -40.05 62.60
N SER A 521 95.60 -40.23 62.24
CA SER A 521 96.43 -41.41 62.53
C SER A 521 97.62 -41.01 63.42
N ASP A 522 97.99 -41.84 64.39
CA ASP A 522 99.03 -41.55 65.39
C ASP A 522 100.41 -42.17 65.05
N LEU A 523 101.49 -41.47 65.41
CA LEU A 523 102.87 -41.84 65.05
C LEU A 523 103.68 -42.33 66.26
N TYR A 524 103.34 -43.53 66.73
CA TYR A 524 104.17 -44.28 67.68
C TYR A 524 105.23 -45.11 66.93
N ALA A 525 106.51 -44.94 67.30
CA ALA A 525 107.63 -45.63 66.69
C ALA A 525 108.12 -46.78 67.58
N SER A 526 108.09 -48.00 67.08
CA SER A 526 108.70 -49.19 67.68
C SER A 526 110.03 -49.55 67.01
N GLU A 527 110.88 -50.27 67.74
CA GLU A 527 112.30 -50.44 67.43
C GLU A 527 112.59 -51.61 66.46
N ALA A 528 113.72 -51.54 65.76
CA ALA A 528 114.29 -52.65 64.99
C ALA A 528 115.52 -53.23 65.73
N PRO A 529 115.86 -54.53 65.55
CA PRO A 529 116.93 -54.82 64.58
C PRO A 529 116.97 -56.23 63.92
N LYS A 530 117.87 -56.37 62.92
CA LYS A 530 118.59 -57.60 62.47
C LYS A 530 117.89 -58.67 61.59
N ASN A 531 117.80 -58.35 60.30
CA ASN A 531 118.54 -59.00 59.19
C ASN A 531 118.65 -60.55 59.11
N ARG A 532 118.06 -61.17 58.05
CA ARG A 532 118.69 -62.27 57.29
C ARG A 532 118.17 -62.46 55.85
N ASN A 533 119.12 -62.58 54.90
CA ASN A 533 119.07 -63.21 53.56
C ASN A 533 118.25 -62.66 52.35
N ARG A 534 119.02 -62.56 51.25
CA ARG A 534 118.83 -62.54 49.78
C ARG A 534 117.63 -63.29 49.10
N PRO A 535 117.43 -63.14 47.75
CA PRO A 535 116.11 -63.16 47.10
C PRO A 535 115.97 -64.25 45.97
N ASP A 536 115.32 -63.87 44.84
CA ASP A 536 114.92 -64.62 43.63
C ASP A 536 113.59 -65.41 43.76
N ASN A 537 112.80 -65.65 42.71
CA ASN A 537 113.08 -65.63 41.26
C ASN A 537 111.87 -65.15 40.38
N LYS A 538 112.08 -65.02 39.06
CA LYS A 538 111.11 -64.63 38.01
C LYS A 538 110.49 -65.85 37.26
N GLY A 539 109.41 -65.58 36.51
CA GLY A 539 109.05 -66.30 35.28
C GLY A 539 107.79 -67.19 35.37
N THR A 540 107.12 -67.56 34.27
CA THR A 540 107.41 -67.32 32.83
C THR A 540 106.13 -67.16 31.99
N ASN A 541 106.25 -66.60 30.78
CA ASN A 541 105.16 -66.44 29.80
C ASN A 541 105.22 -67.51 28.70
N GLY A 542 104.04 -67.95 28.24
CA GLY A 542 103.65 -67.96 26.81
C GLY A 542 104.16 -69.06 25.88
N VAL A 543 103.31 -69.42 24.92
CA VAL A 543 103.65 -70.12 23.66
C VAL A 543 102.86 -69.47 22.52
N THR A 544 103.48 -69.37 21.34
CA THR A 544 102.97 -68.70 20.12
C THR A 544 103.32 -69.57 18.90
N LEU A 545 102.66 -69.37 17.74
CA LEU A 545 103.13 -69.54 16.34
C LEU A 545 101.90 -69.33 15.41
N SER A 546 101.77 -68.23 14.65
CA SER A 546 102.27 -67.96 13.26
C SER A 546 101.55 -68.74 12.14
N GLY A 547 101.15 -68.17 11.00
CA GLY A 547 101.18 -66.78 10.50
C GLY A 547 100.92 -66.68 8.98
N GLY A 548 100.58 -65.50 8.42
CA GLY A 548 100.40 -65.28 6.96
C GLY A 548 99.81 -63.90 6.55
N ILE A 549 100.28 -63.32 5.44
CA ILE A 549 99.94 -61.99 4.83
C ILE A 549 100.40 -61.99 3.34
N PRO A 550 100.25 -60.93 2.47
CA PRO A 550 99.75 -59.54 2.59
C PRO A 550 98.46 -59.30 1.72
N SER A 551 98.05 -58.17 1.10
CA SER A 551 98.64 -56.85 0.75
C SER A 551 97.58 -55.73 0.48
N LEU A 552 97.98 -54.59 -0.12
CA LEU A 552 97.22 -53.31 -0.28
C LEU A 552 96.88 -52.96 -1.76
N ARG A 553 95.95 -52.04 -2.10
CA ARG A 553 96.05 -50.53 -2.15
C ARG A 553 94.65 -49.92 -2.47
N THR A 554 94.11 -48.78 -1.96
CA THR A 554 94.50 -47.36 -1.64
C THR A 554 94.30 -46.31 -2.77
N GLN A 555 93.54 -45.23 -2.48
CA GLN A 555 93.64 -43.88 -3.10
C GLN A 555 92.89 -42.82 -2.24
N THR A 556 93.10 -41.50 -2.44
CA THR A 556 92.70 -40.43 -1.47
C THR A 556 92.50 -39.01 -2.05
N SER A 557 91.45 -38.29 -1.63
CA SER A 557 91.29 -36.81 -1.68
C SER A 557 90.14 -36.36 -0.74
N SER A 558 90.03 -35.21 -0.02
CA SER A 558 90.64 -33.85 0.03
C SER A 558 90.03 -32.80 -0.92
N GLY A 559 89.60 -31.58 -0.52
CA GLY A 559 89.49 -30.94 0.82
C GLY A 559 89.41 -29.38 0.73
N SER A 560 89.38 -28.66 1.88
CA SER A 560 89.74 -27.22 2.11
C SER A 560 88.69 -26.28 2.78
N LEU A 561 89.14 -25.12 3.29
CA LEU A 561 88.45 -24.07 4.09
C LEU A 561 88.70 -22.65 3.51
N GLN A 562 87.91 -21.62 3.90
CA GLN A 562 88.35 -20.40 4.64
C GLN A 562 87.24 -19.31 4.76
N SER A 563 87.56 -18.06 5.14
CA SER A 563 86.72 -17.15 5.96
C SER A 563 86.90 -15.62 5.71
N PHE A 564 86.07 -14.79 6.38
CA PHE A 564 86.24 -13.36 6.80
C PHE A 564 85.32 -12.23 6.24
N THR A 565 85.16 -11.19 7.09
CA THR A 565 84.93 -9.73 6.84
C THR A 565 83.53 -9.14 6.55
N SER A 566 83.43 -7.81 6.64
CA SER A 566 82.22 -6.99 6.90
C SER A 566 82.40 -5.50 6.51
N THR A 567 81.37 -4.79 6.01
CA THR A 567 81.14 -3.31 6.22
C THR A 567 79.88 -2.71 5.53
N SER A 568 79.12 -1.90 6.28
CA SER A 568 78.39 -0.62 6.01
C SER A 568 77.60 -0.26 4.71
N SER A 569 76.59 0.63 4.92
CA SER A 569 76.06 1.73 4.05
C SER A 569 75.28 1.37 2.76
N ASP A 570 74.27 2.12 2.26
CA ASP A 570 73.58 3.35 2.78
C ASP A 570 72.14 3.54 2.21
N GLY A 571 71.37 4.47 2.80
CA GLY A 571 70.11 5.07 2.26
C GLY A 571 68.83 4.21 2.22
N GLY A 572 67.59 4.75 2.27
CA GLY A 572 67.14 6.11 2.61
C GLY A 572 66.00 6.66 1.75
N ASP A 573 64.73 6.65 2.22
CA ASP A 573 63.72 7.71 1.96
C ASP A 573 62.35 7.51 2.66
N SER A 574 61.57 8.59 2.79
CA SER A 574 60.17 8.72 3.33
C SER A 574 59.69 10.18 3.13
N PRO A 575 58.40 10.60 3.33
CA PRO A 575 57.16 9.88 3.68
C PRO A 575 56.09 10.05 2.53
N PRO A 576 54.82 10.55 2.62
CA PRO A 576 54.07 11.33 3.64
C PRO A 576 52.87 10.56 4.27
N ALA A 577 51.96 11.26 4.97
CA ALA A 577 50.91 10.68 5.84
C ALA A 577 49.61 11.53 5.93
N VAL A 578 48.64 11.09 6.76
CA VAL A 578 47.45 11.86 7.27
C VAL A 578 46.31 12.06 6.24
N PRO A 579 44.98 12.15 6.60
CA PRO A 579 44.35 12.25 7.94
C PRO A 579 43.27 11.19 8.30
N GLU A 580 42.84 11.21 9.57
CA GLU A 580 41.56 10.67 10.06
C GLU A 580 40.38 11.63 9.78
N LYS A 581 39.12 11.14 9.80
CA LYS A 581 37.96 11.93 10.27
C LYS A 581 36.66 11.13 10.48
N SER A 582 35.94 11.46 11.56
CA SER A 582 34.46 11.66 11.73
C SER A 582 33.45 10.78 10.96
N ASN A 583 32.31 10.34 11.52
CA ASN A 583 31.69 10.67 12.82
C ASN A 583 30.58 9.67 13.25
N ASP A 584 30.20 9.79 14.53
CA ASP A 584 28.87 9.63 15.15
C ASP A 584 28.02 8.36 15.03
N ALA A 585 27.59 7.93 16.22
CA ALA A 585 26.65 6.86 16.48
C ALA A 585 25.18 7.23 16.23
N PHE A 586 24.34 6.19 16.12
CA PHE A 586 22.94 6.25 16.57
C PHE A 586 22.59 4.99 17.36
N LEU A 587 22.15 5.19 18.61
CA LEU A 587 21.36 4.23 19.40
C LEU A 587 19.88 4.59 19.22
N VAL A 588 18.95 3.62 19.21
CA VAL A 588 18.11 3.19 20.36
C VAL A 588 17.55 1.76 20.04
N PRO A 589 16.55 1.10 20.70
CA PRO A 589 16.84 -0.22 21.27
C PRO A 589 15.91 -1.39 20.85
N GLY A 590 16.32 -2.59 21.27
CA GLY A 590 15.45 -3.50 22.05
C GLY A 590 14.30 -4.23 21.34
N LEU A 591 14.45 -5.55 21.22
CA LEU A 591 13.31 -6.48 21.05
C LEU A 591 13.55 -7.75 21.88
N SER A 592 12.53 -8.19 22.61
CA SER A 592 12.66 -9.19 23.67
C SER A 592 12.70 -10.63 23.15
N ILE A 593 13.54 -11.46 23.77
CA ILE A 593 13.60 -12.90 23.51
C ILE A 593 12.48 -13.61 24.27
N LEU A 594 11.51 -14.19 23.54
CA LEU A 594 10.57 -15.18 24.09
C LEU A 594 11.09 -16.59 23.80
N SER A 595 11.20 -17.41 24.85
CA SER A 595 11.68 -18.79 24.74
C SER A 595 10.56 -19.76 24.36
N PHE A 596 10.82 -20.67 23.43
CA PHE A 596 10.06 -21.91 23.26
C PHE A 596 10.84 -23.10 23.81
N ARG A 597 10.18 -23.95 24.59
CA ARG A 597 10.67 -25.30 24.92
C ARG A 597 10.26 -26.26 23.79
N PRO A 598 11.08 -27.25 23.43
CA PRO A 598 10.66 -28.34 22.55
C PRO A 598 9.74 -29.33 23.27
N LEU A 599 8.97 -30.06 22.47
CA LEU A 599 8.49 -31.42 22.74
C LEU A 599 9.42 -32.42 22.02
#